data_AF-A0AAD9K1V6-F1
#
_entry.id   AF-A0AAD9K1V6-F1
#
_cell.length_a   1.000
_cell.length_b   1.000
_cell.length_c   1.000
_cell.angle_alpha   90.00
_cell.angle_beta   90.00
_cell.angle_gamma   90.00
#
_symmetry.space_group_name_H-M   'P 1'
#
loop_
_entity.id
_entity.type
_entity.pdbx_description
1 polymer ?
#
loop_
_entity_poly.entity_id
_entity_poly.type
_entity_poly.pdbx_seq_one_letter_code
_entity_poly.pdbx_strand_id
1 'polypeptide(L)'
;MMGRETEKGHRGVEDFSNASDCLKGVSSFASKEIVKKSYGIEATACNDIPCPQDGIWLSWLPWSQCGATCGQSVARHERKCVSPTNDGSPCNGSATEHRMCQYEECHGDKCI
;
A
#
# COMPACT_ATOMS: atom_id res chain seq x y z
N MET A 1 2.39 -35.46 48.31
CA MET A 1 2.16 -35.32 46.85
C MET A 1 2.42 -33.88 46.48
N MET A 2 3.51 -33.65 45.73
CA MET A 2 3.88 -32.34 45.19
C MET A 2 2.92 -31.98 44.04
N GLY A 3 2.34 -30.78 44.06
CA GLY A 3 1.51 -30.25 42.98
C GLY A 3 1.95 -28.81 42.69
N ARG A 4 2.81 -28.68 41.68
CA ARG A 4 3.52 -27.47 41.24
C ARG A 4 2.63 -26.24 41.08
N GLU A 5 3.06 -25.15 41.71
CA GLU A 5 2.67 -23.78 41.38
C GLU A 5 3.04 -23.52 39.92
N THR A 6 2.05 -23.24 39.06
CA THR A 6 2.33 -22.77 37.71
C THR A 6 2.67 -21.28 37.81
N GLU A 7 3.95 -21.00 37.73
CA GLU A 7 4.52 -19.68 37.50
C GLU A 7 3.76 -19.02 36.34
N LYS A 8 2.82 -18.11 36.64
CA LYS A 8 2.47 -17.04 35.69
C LYS A 8 3.69 -16.13 35.66
N GLY A 9 4.70 -16.56 34.90
CA GLY A 9 5.84 -15.75 34.58
C GLY A 9 5.31 -14.41 34.09
N HIS A 10 5.55 -13.37 34.88
CA HIS A 10 5.86 -12.08 34.31
C HIS A 10 6.94 -12.36 33.29
N ARG A 11 6.55 -12.56 32.02
CA ARG A 11 7.50 -12.40 30.93
C ARG A 11 8.05 -11.01 31.16
N GLY A 12 9.33 -11.00 31.50
CA GLY A 12 10.06 -9.77 31.70
C GLY A 12 9.72 -8.83 30.57
N VAL A 13 9.73 -7.54 30.88
CA VAL A 13 10.04 -6.52 29.90
C VAL A 13 11.33 -6.96 29.19
N GLU A 14 11.19 -7.76 28.15
CA GLU A 14 12.26 -8.01 27.20
C GLU A 14 12.44 -6.65 26.52
N ASP A 15 13.60 -6.08 26.81
CA ASP A 15 14.09 -4.78 26.37
C ASP A 15 13.50 -4.36 25.01
N PHE A 16 12.51 -3.45 25.03
CA PHE A 16 12.02 -2.75 23.83
C PHE A 16 13.04 -1.70 23.33
N SER A 17 14.33 -2.00 23.46
CA SER A 17 15.45 -1.15 23.05
C SER A 17 15.92 -1.49 21.64
N ASN A 18 15.10 -2.19 20.85
CA ASN A 18 15.51 -2.62 19.52
C ASN A 18 14.66 -1.91 18.45
N ALA A 19 15.34 -1.27 17.50
CA ALA A 19 14.74 -0.56 16.37
C ALA A 19 13.74 -1.41 15.55
N SER A 20 13.78 -2.74 15.68
CA SER A 20 12.88 -3.69 15.03
C SER A 20 11.43 -3.63 15.50
N ASP A 21 11.16 -3.22 16.75
CA ASP A 21 9.78 -3.09 17.26
C ASP A 21 9.09 -1.79 16.83
N CYS A 22 9.88 -0.79 16.43
CA CYS A 22 9.38 0.46 15.87
C CYS A 22 8.60 0.23 14.55
N LEU A 23 8.96 -0.80 13.79
CA LEU A 23 8.32 -1.16 12.52
C LEU A 23 7.07 -2.02 12.67
N LYS A 24 6.95 -2.78 13.77
CA LYS A 24 5.83 -3.72 13.98
C LYS A 24 4.73 -3.18 14.90
N GLY A 25 4.96 -2.06 15.59
CA GLY A 25 4.14 -1.63 16.72
C GLY A 25 3.34 -0.35 16.60
N VAL A 26 3.47 0.47 15.55
CA VAL A 26 2.71 1.76 15.48
C VAL A 26 2.32 2.19 14.06
N SER A 27 2.01 1.24 13.18
CA SER A 27 1.80 1.53 11.76
C SER A 27 0.35 1.87 11.34
N SER A 28 -0.62 2.10 12.25
CA SER A 28 -1.99 2.28 11.74
C SER A 28 -2.94 3.25 12.42
N PHE A 29 -2.75 3.65 13.69
CA PHE A 29 -3.65 4.62 14.28
C PHE A 29 -2.89 5.57 15.20
N ALA A 30 -2.62 6.77 14.70
CA ALA A 30 -3.13 7.99 15.28
C ALA A 30 -2.18 9.18 15.15
N SER A 31 -2.76 10.32 14.77
CA SER A 31 -2.31 11.65 15.18
C SER A 31 -1.71 11.63 16.60
N LYS A 32 -0.60 12.34 16.82
CA LYS A 32 0.16 12.49 18.08
C LYS A 32 -0.68 12.64 19.38
N GLU A 33 -1.97 12.95 19.25
CA GLU A 33 -2.93 13.16 20.33
C GLU A 33 -3.56 11.88 20.93
N ILE A 34 -3.61 10.74 20.23
CA ILE A 34 -4.29 9.53 20.78
C ILE A 34 -3.38 8.78 21.76
N VAL A 35 -2.06 8.82 21.57
CA VAL A 35 -1.07 8.12 22.42
C VAL A 35 -1.04 8.66 23.85
N LYS A 36 -1.30 9.96 24.06
CA LYS A 36 -1.21 10.60 25.38
C LYS A 36 -2.29 10.12 26.37
N LYS A 37 -3.44 9.63 25.90
CA LYS A 37 -4.62 9.48 26.77
C LYS A 37 -4.84 8.07 27.34
N SER A 38 -4.16 7.04 26.85
CA SER A 38 -4.47 5.66 27.24
C SER A 38 -3.47 4.98 28.17
N TYR A 39 -2.21 5.43 28.28
CA TYR A 39 -1.22 4.61 29.00
C TYR A 39 -0.12 5.34 29.78
N GLY A 40 -0.22 6.67 30.01
CA GLY A 40 0.71 7.38 30.91
C GLY A 40 2.21 7.21 30.60
N ILE A 41 2.54 6.83 29.36
CA ILE A 41 3.91 6.66 28.87
C ILE A 41 4.34 7.99 28.27
N GLU A 42 5.47 8.50 28.76
CA GLU A 42 6.18 9.59 28.09
C GLU A 42 6.68 9.02 26.76
N ALA A 43 5.97 9.34 25.67
CA ALA A 43 6.35 8.93 24.33
C ALA A 43 7.56 9.77 23.90
N THR A 44 8.75 9.35 24.30
CA THR A 44 9.98 9.86 23.69
C THR A 44 9.96 9.50 22.22
N ALA A 45 10.03 10.49 21.34
CA ALA A 45 10.06 10.25 19.91
C ALA A 45 11.29 9.40 19.57
N CYS A 46 11.08 8.14 19.19
CA CYS A 46 12.16 7.31 18.66
C CYS A 46 12.46 7.81 17.25
N ASN A 47 13.60 8.51 17.11
CA ASN A 47 14.22 9.02 15.89
C ASN A 47 13.48 10.18 15.19
N ASP A 48 14.20 11.28 14.97
CA ASP A 48 13.81 12.37 14.04
C ASP A 48 13.86 11.94 12.56
N ILE A 49 14.09 10.65 12.29
CA ILE A 49 14.15 10.11 10.94
C ILE A 49 12.72 9.84 10.47
N PRO A 50 12.26 10.49 9.40
CA PRO A 50 10.92 10.26 8.88
C PRO A 50 10.78 8.83 8.35
N CYS A 51 9.65 8.19 8.66
CA CYS A 51 9.41 6.79 8.28
C CYS A 51 9.38 6.60 6.75
N PRO A 52 9.80 5.42 6.24
CA PRO A 52 9.56 5.03 4.86
C PRO A 52 8.06 5.05 4.56
N GLN A 53 7.69 5.66 3.44
CA GLN A 53 6.35 5.58 2.89
C GLN A 53 6.43 4.98 1.48
N ASP A 54 5.79 3.83 1.30
CA ASP A 54 5.73 3.18 0.00
C ASP A 54 4.94 4.01 -1.02
N GLY A 55 5.27 3.81 -2.30
CA GLY A 55 4.58 4.42 -3.41
C GLY A 55 3.17 3.87 -3.55
N ILE A 56 2.21 4.76 -3.81
CA ILE A 56 0.79 4.42 -3.88
C ILE A 56 0.29 4.60 -5.31
N TRP A 57 -0.38 3.59 -5.85
CA TRP A 57 -1.10 3.72 -7.11
C TRP A 57 -2.32 4.62 -6.92
N LEU A 58 -2.42 5.66 -7.74
CA LEU A 58 -3.68 6.36 -7.94
C LEU A 58 -4.66 5.46 -8.69
N SER A 59 -5.95 5.82 -8.62
CA SER A 59 -6.98 5.17 -9.40
C SER A 59 -6.66 5.19 -10.89
N TRP A 60 -7.09 4.15 -11.60
CA TRP A 60 -7.03 4.09 -13.04
C TRP A 60 -7.81 5.26 -13.65
N LEU A 61 -7.21 5.89 -14.66
CA LEU A 61 -7.93 6.75 -15.57
C LEU A 61 -8.97 5.91 -16.32
N PRO A 62 -10.03 6.54 -16.83
CA PRO A 62 -10.98 5.85 -17.69
C PRO A 62 -10.27 5.21 -18.90
N TRP A 63 -10.82 4.10 -19.36
CA TRP A 63 -10.40 3.49 -20.61
C TRP A 63 -10.51 4.47 -21.78
N SER A 64 -9.50 4.47 -22.64
CA SER A 64 -9.61 5.08 -23.95
C SER A 64 -10.76 4.45 -24.73
N GLN A 65 -11.25 5.19 -25.73
CA GLN A 65 -12.11 4.60 -26.74
C GLN A 65 -11.33 3.50 -27.49
N CYS A 66 -12.06 2.53 -28.02
CA CYS A 66 -11.49 1.51 -28.87
C CYS A 66 -11.05 2.13 -30.20
N GLY A 67 -9.87 1.76 -30.70
CA GLY A 67 -9.28 2.38 -31.89
C GLY A 67 -10.05 2.15 -33.20
N ALA A 68 -10.95 1.17 -33.23
CA ALA A 68 -11.81 0.90 -34.37
C ALA A 68 -13.26 0.68 -33.92
N THR A 69 -14.20 0.97 -34.81
CA THR A 69 -15.65 0.75 -34.61
C THR A 69 -16.14 -0.59 -35.20
N CYS A 70 -15.27 -1.32 -35.90
CA CYS A 70 -15.50 -2.65 -36.44
C CYS A 70 -14.22 -3.49 -36.26
N GLY A 71 -14.34 -4.81 -36.34
CA GLY A 71 -13.24 -5.74 -36.18
C GLY A 71 -12.61 -5.69 -34.78
N GLN A 72 -11.30 -5.93 -34.74
CA GLN A 72 -10.53 -5.98 -33.48
C GLN A 72 -9.76 -4.69 -33.28
N SER A 73 -9.83 -4.14 -32.07
CA SER A 73 -8.97 -3.02 -31.67
C SER A 73 -8.59 -3.14 -30.20
N VAL A 74 -7.80 -2.19 -29.71
CA VAL A 74 -7.32 -2.17 -28.33
C VAL A 74 -7.74 -0.86 -27.69
N ALA A 75 -8.25 -0.94 -26.47
CA ALA A 75 -8.39 0.19 -25.57
C ALA A 75 -7.30 0.12 -24.49
N ARG A 76 -6.86 1.27 -24.02
CA ARG A 76 -5.81 1.42 -23.02
C ARG A 76 -6.29 2.28 -21.87
N HIS A 77 -5.85 1.98 -20.67
CA HIS A 77 -5.97 2.90 -19.54
C HIS A 77 -4.64 3.01 -18.80
N GLU A 78 -4.52 4.08 -18.03
CA GLU A 78 -3.28 4.43 -17.35
C GLU A 78 -3.59 4.85 -15.92
N ARG A 79 -2.64 4.63 -15.04
CA ARG A 79 -2.65 5.12 -13.66
C ARG A 79 -1.32 5.76 -13.34
N LYS A 80 -1.30 6.61 -12.33
CA LYS A 80 -0.07 7.26 -11.85
C LYS A 80 0.36 6.65 -10.53
N CYS A 81 1.66 6.49 -10.35
CA CYS A 81 2.26 6.12 -9.08
C CYS A 81 2.64 7.41 -8.34
N VAL A 82 2.19 7.56 -7.10
CA VAL A 82 2.75 8.53 -6.16
C VAL A 82 4.09 7.97 -5.70
N SER A 83 5.17 8.74 -5.88
CA SER A 83 6.51 8.31 -5.54
C SER A 83 6.65 7.98 -4.05
N PRO A 84 7.41 6.93 -3.69
CA PRO A 84 7.73 6.65 -2.30
C PRO A 84 8.55 7.78 -1.65
N THR A 85 8.56 7.82 -0.32
CA THR A 85 9.43 8.70 0.47
C THR A 85 10.28 7.88 1.45
N ASN A 86 11.44 8.41 1.82
CA ASN A 86 12.36 7.84 2.83
C ASN A 86 12.64 6.34 2.65
N ASP A 87 13.23 5.94 1.51
CA ASP A 87 13.53 4.53 1.19
C ASP A 87 12.31 3.59 1.14
N GLY A 88 11.10 4.15 1.02
CA GLY A 88 9.89 3.38 0.73
C GLY A 88 9.94 2.65 -0.61
N SER A 89 9.17 1.58 -0.72
CA SER A 89 9.12 0.73 -1.89
C SER A 89 8.41 1.44 -3.06
N PRO A 90 8.91 1.34 -4.31
CA PRO A 90 8.19 1.87 -5.46
C PRO A 90 6.90 1.10 -5.73
N CYS A 91 5.97 1.70 -6.48
CA CYS A 91 4.77 0.99 -6.89
C CYS A 91 5.12 -0.22 -7.76
N ASN A 92 4.68 -1.40 -7.34
CA ASN A 92 4.89 -2.63 -8.11
C ASN A 92 3.80 -2.82 -9.19
N GLY A 93 4.20 -3.31 -10.36
CA GLY A 93 3.31 -3.55 -11.51
C GLY A 93 3.31 -2.43 -12.56
N SER A 94 2.46 -2.59 -13.58
CA SER A 94 2.42 -1.66 -14.72
C SER A 94 1.60 -0.39 -14.42
N ALA A 95 2.04 0.75 -14.96
CA ALA A 95 1.28 2.00 -14.99
C ALA A 95 0.23 2.02 -16.12
N THR A 96 0.26 1.03 -17.00
CA THR A 96 -0.55 0.94 -18.21
C THR A 96 -1.11 -0.46 -18.36
N GLU A 97 -2.36 -0.55 -18.78
CA GLU A 97 -2.97 -1.82 -19.16
C GLU A 97 -3.80 -1.66 -20.43
N HIS A 98 -3.93 -2.76 -21.16
CA HIS A 98 -4.59 -2.85 -22.45
C HIS A 98 -5.71 -3.89 -22.38
N ARG A 99 -6.82 -3.62 -23.07
CA ARG A 99 -7.90 -4.59 -23.26
C ARG A 99 -8.24 -4.69 -24.74
N MET A 100 -8.58 -5.89 -25.20
CA MET A 100 -9.11 -6.08 -26.54
C MET A 100 -10.56 -5.60 -26.60
N CYS A 101 -10.88 -4.90 -27.69
CA CYS A 101 -12.23 -4.59 -28.12
C CYS A 101 -12.56 -5.47 -29.32
N GLN A 102 -13.71 -6.14 -29.28
CA GLN A 102 -14.18 -7.00 -30.36
C GLN A 102 -15.54 -6.48 -30.84
N TYR A 103 -15.59 -6.14 -32.12
CA TYR A 103 -16.79 -5.72 -32.84
C TYR A 103 -17.01 -6.63 -34.05
N GLU A 104 -18.17 -6.49 -34.67
CA GLU A 104 -18.49 -7.17 -35.94
C GLU A 104 -17.44 -6.86 -37.02
N GLU A 105 -17.21 -7.81 -37.93
CA GLU A 105 -16.22 -7.66 -38.99
C GLU A 105 -16.47 -6.43 -39.87
N CYS A 106 -15.38 -5.75 -40.24
CA CYS A 106 -15.45 -4.61 -41.14
C CYS A 106 -15.85 -5.06 -42.54
N HIS A 107 -17.05 -4.66 -42.99
CA HIS A 107 -17.52 -4.92 -44.35
C HIS A 107 -17.04 -3.82 -45.31
N GLY A 108 -15.76 -3.90 -45.69
CA GLY A 108 -15.17 -3.11 -46.77
C GLY A 108 -14.88 -1.65 -46.42
N ASP A 109 -13.67 -1.21 -46.75
CA ASP A 109 -13.12 0.10 -46.43
C ASP A 109 -13.92 1.22 -47.10
N LYS A 110 -14.82 1.87 -46.36
CA LYS A 110 -15.25 3.23 -46.69
C LYS A 110 -14.58 4.21 -45.75
N CYS A 111 -13.41 4.67 -46.16
CA CYS A 111 -13.01 6.05 -45.91
C CYS A 111 -13.93 6.93 -46.79
N ILE A 112 -14.86 7.68 -46.19
CA ILE A 112 -15.56 8.79 -46.87
C ILE A 112 -14.70 10.04 -46.74
#